data_AF-A0A7Y0JTK4-F1
#
_entry.id   AF-A0A7Y0JTK4-F1
#
_cell.length_a   1.000
_cell.length_b   1.000
_cell.length_c   1.000
_cell.angle_alpha   90.00
_cell.angle_beta   90.00
_cell.angle_gamma   90.00
#
_symmetry.space_group_name_H-M   'P 1'
#
loop_
_entity.id
_entity.type
_entity.pdbx_description
1 polymer ?
#
loop_
_entity_poly.entity_id
_entity_poly.type
_entity_poly.pdbx_seq_one_letter_code
_entity_poly.pdbx_strand_id
1 'polypeptide(L)'
;MPYRTGFETPLEFRPATERVREQLRAWLQQKQYDVDRFDAGETVLASGVVIRYAATNNVSGWQLRESRHDGPTWVSTVAVTRGERKNHAWISLNVEPVVSGLASVPQAAPPNLVKLLLAAVDAVDGEAALRPQPSVVNVAGVDDLLDIVCAEERRLPAVVAAAPTDIAFDRWRATIERMVRYLPGLASTYLLDPIAVPKFNEGIGFAYAAGPGAVRTFLPGVDPAIMEDSIRHRVLSRWRIEKEPARAARVLAVIPRQLAAAALPTGAARGLNLSIGEPRPT
;
A
#
# COMPACT_ATOMS: atom_id res chain seq x y z
N MET A 1 -5.41 6.45 -13.24
CA MET A 1 -4.45 5.38 -12.89
C MET A 1 -5.05 4.50 -11.80
N PRO A 2 -5.05 3.17 -11.95
CA PRO A 2 -5.55 2.25 -10.93
C PRO A 2 -4.76 2.35 -9.63
N TYR A 3 -5.33 1.89 -8.53
CA TYR A 3 -4.56 1.58 -7.31
C TYR A 3 -4.26 0.08 -7.37
N ARG A 4 -2.98 -0.30 -7.35
CA ARG A 4 -2.55 -1.69 -7.47
C ARG A 4 -1.42 -1.95 -6.50
N THR A 5 -1.54 -3.03 -5.73
CA THR A 5 -0.53 -3.48 -4.77
C THR A 5 -0.50 -5.01 -4.69
N GLY A 6 0.64 -5.54 -4.29
CA GLY A 6 0.84 -6.94 -3.95
C GLY A 6 1.95 -7.06 -2.91
N PHE A 7 1.66 -7.83 -1.85
CA PHE A 7 2.57 -8.07 -0.74
C PHE A 7 2.51 -9.52 -0.27
N GLU A 8 3.60 -10.00 0.29
CA GLU A 8 3.70 -11.35 0.82
C GLU A 8 3.32 -11.36 2.30
N THR A 9 2.87 -12.50 2.79
CA THR A 9 2.63 -12.74 4.22
C THR A 9 3.11 -14.14 4.59
N PRO A 10 3.66 -14.36 5.81
CA PRO A 10 4.07 -15.68 6.32
C PRO A 10 2.87 -16.50 6.80
N LEU A 11 1.79 -16.49 6.02
CA LEU A 11 0.61 -17.33 6.21
C LEU A 11 0.53 -18.33 5.06
N GLU A 12 0.14 -19.56 5.37
CA GLU A 12 -0.26 -20.50 4.33
C GLU A 12 -1.49 -19.98 3.55
N PHE A 13 -1.66 -20.48 2.33
CA PHE A 13 -2.72 -20.08 1.41
C PHE A 13 -4.13 -20.08 2.04
N ARG A 14 -4.49 -21.12 2.80
CA ARG A 14 -5.84 -21.22 3.42
C ARG A 14 -6.05 -20.18 4.53
N PRO A 15 -5.20 -20.11 5.59
CA PRO A 15 -5.28 -19.05 6.59
C PRO A 15 -5.25 -17.63 6.00
N ALA A 16 -4.41 -17.38 4.98
CA ALA A 16 -4.38 -16.09 4.30
C ALA A 16 -5.71 -15.76 3.60
N THR A 17 -6.34 -16.76 2.97
CA THR A 17 -7.64 -16.62 2.29
C THR A 17 -8.76 -16.32 3.30
N GLU A 18 -8.78 -17.02 4.43
CA GLU A 18 -9.73 -16.77 5.52
C GLU A 18 -9.58 -15.35 6.06
N ARG A 19 -8.34 -14.92 6.31
CA ARG A 19 -8.07 -13.57 6.80
C ARG A 19 -8.49 -12.49 5.81
N VAL A 20 -8.23 -12.68 4.52
CA VAL A 20 -8.68 -11.76 3.47
C VAL A 20 -10.21 -11.70 3.41
N ARG A 21 -10.91 -12.84 3.51
CA ARG A 21 -12.37 -12.89 3.53
C ARG A 21 -12.93 -12.11 4.73
N GLU A 22 -12.35 -12.27 5.92
CA GLU A 22 -12.75 -11.51 7.12
C GLU A 22 -12.61 -10.00 6.92
N GLN A 23 -11.46 -9.54 6.38
CA GLN A 23 -11.24 -8.11 6.16
C GLN A 23 -12.12 -7.55 5.03
N LEU A 24 -12.40 -8.35 4.01
CA LEU A 24 -13.36 -8.02 2.96
C LEU A 24 -14.76 -7.85 3.55
N ARG A 25 -15.22 -8.79 4.40
CA ARG A 25 -16.50 -8.69 5.10
C ARG A 25 -16.59 -7.41 5.94
N ALA A 26 -15.57 -7.11 6.74
CA ALA A 26 -15.51 -5.90 7.56
C ALA A 26 -15.56 -4.63 6.70
N TRP A 27 -14.89 -4.62 5.55
CA TRP A 27 -14.93 -3.50 4.61
C TRP A 27 -16.30 -3.31 3.96
N LEU A 28 -16.97 -4.40 3.56
CA LEU A 28 -18.34 -4.36 3.04
C LEU A 28 -19.32 -3.83 4.10
N GLN A 29 -19.15 -4.23 5.35
CA GLN A 29 -19.94 -3.70 6.48
C GLN A 29 -19.74 -2.19 6.67
N GLN A 30 -18.50 -1.69 6.60
CA GLN A 30 -18.22 -0.23 6.66
C GLN A 30 -18.87 0.54 5.51
N LYS A 31 -19.03 -0.10 4.34
CA LYS A 31 -19.75 0.45 3.19
C LYS A 31 -21.28 0.32 3.30
N GLN A 32 -21.78 -0.27 4.39
CA GLN A 32 -23.20 -0.53 4.63
C GLN A 32 -23.84 -1.44 3.56
N TYR A 33 -23.06 -2.41 3.04
CA TYR A 33 -23.57 -3.45 2.15
C TYR A 33 -24.04 -4.66 2.96
N ASP A 34 -24.91 -5.46 2.34
CA ASP A 34 -25.49 -6.64 2.96
C ASP A 34 -24.44 -7.74 3.12
N VAL A 35 -23.90 -7.87 4.32
CA VAL A 35 -22.88 -8.87 4.64
C VAL A 35 -23.46 -10.26 4.86
N ASP A 36 -24.75 -10.38 5.16
CA ASP A 36 -25.41 -11.68 5.32
C ASP A 36 -25.57 -12.34 3.93
N ARG A 37 -25.91 -11.55 2.91
CA ARG A 37 -25.88 -11.97 1.50
C ARG A 37 -24.48 -12.38 1.05
N PHE A 38 -23.45 -11.63 1.44
CA PHE A 38 -22.06 -12.02 1.18
C PHE A 38 -21.70 -13.36 1.84
N ASP A 39 -22.10 -13.55 3.10
CA ASP A 39 -21.82 -14.79 3.85
C ASP A 39 -22.56 -15.98 3.24
N ALA A 40 -23.78 -15.78 2.74
CA ALA A 40 -24.57 -16.75 2.00
C ALA A 40 -24.04 -17.05 0.57
N GLY A 41 -23.03 -16.32 0.10
CA GLY A 41 -22.44 -16.50 -1.23
C GLY A 41 -23.27 -15.88 -2.36
N GLU A 42 -24.19 -14.95 -2.04
CA GLU A 42 -24.94 -14.22 -3.04
C GLU A 42 -24.07 -13.19 -3.76
N THR A 43 -24.41 -12.94 -5.03
CA THR A 43 -23.62 -12.06 -5.89
C THR A 43 -24.06 -10.60 -5.82
N VAL A 44 -25.29 -10.30 -5.41
CA VAL A 44 -25.81 -8.92 -5.32
C VAL A 44 -25.84 -8.52 -3.85
N LEU A 45 -25.11 -7.48 -3.47
CA LEU A 45 -25.04 -7.02 -2.07
C LEU A 45 -25.88 -5.77 -1.80
N ALA A 46 -26.18 -5.00 -2.85
CA ALA A 46 -27.06 -3.85 -2.85
C ALA A 46 -27.41 -3.49 -4.30
N SER A 47 -28.31 -2.53 -4.49
CA SER A 47 -28.58 -1.99 -5.83
C SER A 47 -27.30 -1.43 -6.47
N GLY A 48 -26.96 -1.92 -7.67
CA GLY A 48 -25.73 -1.55 -8.38
C GLY A 48 -24.43 -2.10 -7.78
N VAL A 49 -24.49 -2.98 -6.78
CA VAL A 49 -23.31 -3.55 -6.11
C VAL A 49 -23.29 -5.06 -6.26
N VAL A 50 -22.34 -5.55 -7.05
CA VAL A 50 -22.18 -6.98 -7.36
C VAL A 50 -20.82 -7.45 -6.88
N ILE A 51 -20.78 -8.54 -6.12
CA ILE A 51 -19.55 -9.24 -5.77
C ILE A 51 -19.50 -10.59 -6.48
N ARG A 52 -18.31 -11.00 -6.88
CA ARG A 52 -18.04 -12.33 -7.43
C ARG A 52 -16.87 -12.95 -6.70
N TYR A 53 -16.91 -14.27 -6.62
CA TYR A 53 -15.86 -15.09 -6.05
C TYR A 53 -15.43 -16.15 -7.05
N ALA A 54 -14.13 -16.38 -7.17
CA ALA A 54 -13.57 -17.49 -7.91
C ALA A 54 -12.38 -18.07 -7.14
N ALA A 55 -12.15 -19.37 -7.29
CA ALA A 55 -11.02 -20.04 -6.66
C ALA A 55 -10.51 -21.23 -7.49
N THR A 56 -9.24 -21.54 -7.25
CA THR A 56 -8.53 -22.74 -7.69
C THR A 56 -7.76 -23.30 -6.48
N ASN A 57 -7.02 -24.38 -6.66
CA ASN A 57 -6.18 -24.95 -5.58
C ASN A 57 -5.09 -24.01 -5.06
N ASN A 58 -4.74 -22.97 -5.83
CA ASN A 58 -3.61 -22.08 -5.56
C ASN A 58 -3.97 -20.60 -5.58
N VAL A 59 -5.22 -20.24 -5.88
CA VAL A 59 -5.69 -18.85 -5.97
C VAL A 59 -7.11 -18.76 -5.44
N SER A 60 -7.43 -17.74 -4.64
CA SER A 60 -8.80 -17.36 -4.28
C SER A 60 -8.96 -15.87 -4.46
N GLY A 61 -10.04 -15.42 -5.09
CA GLY A 61 -10.22 -14.02 -5.43
C GLY A 61 -11.66 -13.56 -5.37
N TRP A 62 -11.84 -12.30 -4.98
CA TRP A 62 -13.11 -11.60 -4.97
C TRP A 62 -13.02 -10.35 -5.83
N GLN A 63 -14.08 -10.09 -6.60
CA GLN A 63 -14.22 -8.87 -7.37
C GLN A 63 -15.54 -8.18 -7.02
N LEU A 64 -15.44 -6.99 -6.45
CA LEU A 64 -16.56 -6.11 -6.16
C LEU A 64 -16.70 -5.08 -7.28
N ARG A 65 -17.86 -5.03 -7.91
CA ARG A 65 -18.27 -4.02 -8.89
C ARG A 65 -19.30 -3.10 -8.27
N GLU A 66 -19.01 -1.80 -8.25
CA GLU A 66 -19.88 -0.74 -7.71
C GLU A 66 -20.28 0.21 -8.84
N SER A 67 -21.52 0.11 -9.31
CA SER A 67 -22.12 1.02 -10.31
C SER A 67 -23.04 2.02 -9.60
N ARG A 68 -22.73 3.31 -9.74
CA ARG A 68 -23.56 4.41 -9.23
C ARG A 68 -24.23 5.13 -10.39
N HIS A 69 -25.44 5.65 -10.18
CA HIS A 69 -26.26 6.30 -11.21
C HIS A 69 -25.50 7.41 -11.97
N ASP A 70 -24.76 8.26 -11.24
CA ASP A 70 -24.07 9.43 -11.82
C ASP A 70 -22.54 9.37 -11.66
N GLY A 71 -21.96 8.17 -11.70
CA GLY A 71 -20.53 8.01 -11.46
C GLY A 71 -19.87 6.88 -12.26
N PRO A 72 -18.53 6.85 -12.31
CA PRO A 72 -17.82 5.73 -12.89
C PRO A 72 -18.18 4.45 -12.12
N THR A 73 -18.26 3.34 -12.84
CA THR A 73 -18.30 2.04 -12.18
C THR A 73 -16.90 1.73 -11.64
N TRP A 74 -16.80 1.34 -10.38
CA TRP A 74 -15.54 0.91 -9.78
C TRP A 74 -15.46 -0.61 -9.71
N VAL A 75 -14.29 -1.17 -10.00
CA VAL A 75 -13.99 -2.59 -9.81
C VAL A 75 -12.84 -2.70 -8.82
N SER A 76 -13.10 -3.39 -7.70
CA SER A 76 -12.11 -3.73 -6.69
C SER A 76 -11.90 -5.24 -6.68
N THR A 77 -10.71 -5.69 -7.05
CA THR A 77 -10.31 -7.10 -7.03
C THR A 77 -9.32 -7.32 -5.90
N VAL A 78 -9.60 -8.26 -4.99
CA VAL A 78 -8.65 -8.76 -3.99
C VAL A 78 -8.43 -10.25 -4.21
N ALA A 79 -7.19 -10.70 -4.18
CA ALA A 79 -6.86 -12.10 -4.38
C ALA A 79 -5.76 -12.56 -3.44
N VAL A 80 -5.80 -13.86 -3.13
CA VAL A 80 -4.76 -14.61 -2.44
C VAL A 80 -4.21 -15.62 -3.41
N THR A 81 -2.88 -15.71 -3.52
CA THR A 81 -2.18 -16.73 -4.31
C THR A 81 -1.20 -17.47 -3.40
N ARG A 82 -1.10 -18.79 -3.53
CA ARG A 82 -0.09 -19.58 -2.83
C ARG A 82 1.32 -19.06 -3.16
N GLY A 83 2.13 -18.81 -2.13
CA GLY A 83 3.52 -18.42 -2.28
C GLY A 83 4.38 -19.55 -2.81
N GLU A 84 5.51 -19.20 -3.41
CA GLU A 84 6.53 -20.17 -3.83
C GLU A 84 7.28 -20.73 -2.62
N ARG A 85 7.49 -19.88 -1.61
CA ARG A 85 8.02 -20.29 -0.31
C ARG A 85 6.94 -21.04 0.48
N LYS A 86 7.36 -22.10 1.18
CA LYS A 86 6.49 -22.82 2.11
C LYS A 86 5.96 -21.85 3.17
N ASN A 87 4.72 -22.03 3.60
CA ASN A 87 4.06 -21.19 4.62
C ASN A 87 3.93 -19.70 4.25
N HIS A 88 3.96 -19.36 2.96
CA HIS A 88 3.75 -18.00 2.49
C HIS A 88 2.62 -17.91 1.47
N ALA A 89 2.01 -16.74 1.39
CA ALA A 89 1.01 -16.40 0.40
C ALA A 89 1.20 -14.95 -0.08
N TRP A 90 0.80 -14.71 -1.32
CA TRP A 90 0.68 -13.37 -1.88
C TRP A 90 -0.75 -12.88 -1.70
N ILE A 91 -0.90 -11.63 -1.24
CA ILE A 91 -2.17 -10.91 -1.27
C ILE A 91 -2.03 -9.76 -2.26
N SER A 92 -2.93 -9.68 -3.23
CA SER A 92 -2.96 -8.62 -4.22
C SER A 92 -4.30 -7.89 -4.24
N LEU A 93 -4.25 -6.59 -4.53
CA LEU A 93 -5.41 -5.71 -4.55
C LEU A 93 -5.30 -4.74 -5.73
N ASN A 94 -6.35 -4.67 -6.54
CA ASN A 94 -6.49 -3.75 -7.65
C ASN A 94 -7.82 -2.98 -7.52
N VAL A 95 -7.78 -1.67 -7.67
CA VAL A 95 -8.97 -0.82 -7.77
C VAL A 95 -8.85 0.04 -9.01
N GLU A 96 -9.80 -0.11 -9.91
CA GLU A 96 -9.81 0.60 -11.19
C GLU A 96 -11.22 1.02 -11.57
N PRO A 97 -11.36 2.18 -12.25
CA PRO A 97 -12.64 2.57 -12.81
C PRO A 97 -12.86 1.85 -14.13
N VAL A 98 -14.06 1.32 -14.34
CA VAL A 98 -14.57 0.92 -15.66
C VAL A 98 -15.12 2.17 -16.30
N VAL A 99 -14.37 2.69 -17.27
CA VAL A 99 -14.68 3.95 -17.96
C VAL A 99 -15.08 3.64 -19.39
N SER A 100 -16.29 4.05 -19.78
CA SER A 100 -16.67 4.22 -21.18
C SER A 100 -16.94 5.71 -21.41
N GLY A 101 -16.32 6.31 -22.43
CA GLY A 101 -16.67 7.65 -22.90
C GLY A 101 -16.32 8.87 -22.03
N LEU A 102 -15.52 8.75 -20.95
CA LEU A 102 -15.09 9.92 -20.17
C LEU A 102 -13.85 10.59 -20.78
N ALA A 103 -13.81 11.93 -20.74
CA ALA A 103 -12.66 12.73 -21.15
C ALA A 103 -11.41 12.54 -20.27
N SER A 104 -11.57 12.04 -19.03
CA SER A 104 -10.45 11.69 -18.16
C SER A 104 -10.79 10.51 -17.23
N VAL A 105 -9.79 9.67 -16.94
CA VAL A 105 -9.94 8.50 -16.06
C VAL A 105 -9.64 8.93 -14.61
N PRO A 106 -10.60 8.82 -13.67
CA PRO A 106 -10.36 9.21 -12.29
C PRO A 106 -9.26 8.38 -11.64
N GLN A 107 -8.52 8.98 -10.71
CA GLN A 107 -7.51 8.29 -9.92
C GLN A 107 -8.18 7.57 -8.75
N ALA A 108 -7.98 6.25 -8.64
CA ALA A 108 -8.53 5.49 -7.51
C ALA A 108 -7.88 5.94 -6.19
N ALA A 109 -8.66 6.21 -5.15
CA ALA A 109 -8.08 6.30 -3.81
C ALA A 109 -7.73 4.88 -3.30
N PRO A 110 -6.73 4.71 -2.42
CA PRO A 110 -6.54 3.43 -1.74
C PRO A 110 -7.82 3.07 -0.98
N PRO A 111 -8.41 1.89 -1.21
CA PRO A 111 -9.60 1.47 -0.50
C PRO A 111 -9.25 1.20 0.97
N ASN A 112 -10.18 1.42 1.90
CA ASN A 112 -9.92 1.12 3.32
C ASN A 112 -9.56 -0.36 3.55
N LEU A 113 -9.99 -1.25 2.64
CA LEU A 113 -9.61 -2.66 2.62
C LEU A 113 -8.09 -2.88 2.74
N VAL A 114 -7.24 -2.10 2.07
CA VAL A 114 -5.78 -2.33 2.19
C VAL A 114 -5.30 -2.09 3.62
N LYS A 115 -5.85 -1.10 4.32
CA LYS A 115 -5.46 -0.81 5.70
C LYS A 115 -5.91 -1.92 6.65
N LEU A 116 -7.11 -2.45 6.43
CA LEU A 116 -7.61 -3.61 7.16
C LEU A 116 -6.72 -4.83 6.94
N LEU A 117 -6.35 -5.11 5.69
CA LEU A 117 -5.45 -6.20 5.35
C LEU A 117 -4.08 -6.06 6.03
N LEU A 118 -3.41 -4.91 5.88
CA LEU A 118 -2.08 -4.67 6.47
C LEU A 118 -2.09 -4.61 8.01
N ALA A 119 -3.25 -4.39 8.64
CA ALA A 119 -3.39 -4.49 10.09
C ALA A 119 -3.61 -5.94 10.57
N ALA A 120 -4.07 -6.81 9.67
CA ALA A 120 -4.56 -8.15 10.00
C ALA A 120 -3.59 -9.27 9.63
N VAL A 121 -2.55 -8.96 8.83
CA VAL A 121 -1.48 -9.90 8.46
C VAL A 121 -0.12 -9.23 8.58
N ASP A 122 0.91 -10.02 8.82
CA ASP A 122 2.30 -9.59 8.67
C ASP A 122 2.62 -9.46 7.19
N ALA A 123 2.36 -8.28 6.63
CA ALA A 123 2.60 -7.95 5.24
C ALA A 123 4.02 -7.44 5.03
N VAL A 124 4.73 -8.00 4.04
CA VAL A 124 6.12 -7.63 3.74
C VAL A 124 6.36 -7.41 2.24
N ASP A 125 7.37 -6.58 1.96
CA ASP A 125 8.03 -6.45 0.67
C ASP A 125 9.54 -6.64 0.85
N GLY A 126 10.04 -7.84 0.54
CA GLY A 126 11.35 -8.27 1.02
C GLY A 126 11.34 -8.34 2.54
N GLU A 127 12.26 -7.64 3.19
CA GLU A 127 12.31 -7.49 4.66
C GLU A 127 11.48 -6.29 5.16
N ALA A 128 11.03 -5.42 4.27
CA ALA A 128 10.31 -4.22 4.66
C ALA A 128 8.86 -4.53 5.05
N ALA A 129 8.51 -4.30 6.32
CA ALA A 129 7.13 -4.42 6.77
C ALA A 129 6.24 -3.33 6.14
N LEU A 130 5.11 -3.74 5.56
CA LEU A 130 4.09 -2.84 5.05
C LEU A 130 3.00 -2.67 6.11
N ARG A 131 2.85 -1.45 6.61
CA ARG A 131 1.93 -1.13 7.70
C ARG A 131 0.89 -0.08 7.26
N PRO A 132 -0.29 -0.02 7.92
CA PRO A 132 -1.28 1.02 7.64
C PRO A 132 -0.82 2.44 8.03
N GLN A 133 0.14 2.52 8.97
CA GLN A 133 0.69 3.73 9.57
C GLN A 133 2.21 3.65 9.61
N PRO A 134 2.93 4.78 9.68
CA PRO A 134 4.39 4.77 9.73
C PRO A 134 4.91 4.13 11.01
N SER A 135 5.90 3.26 10.87
CA SER A 135 6.66 2.71 12.00
C SER A 135 7.53 3.80 12.61
N VAL A 136 7.39 4.05 13.90
CA VAL A 136 8.30 4.98 14.59
C VAL A 136 9.62 4.29 14.85
N VAL A 137 10.71 4.96 14.48
CA VAL A 137 12.07 4.47 14.59
C VAL A 137 12.81 5.37 15.56
N ASN A 138 13.23 4.79 16.67
CA ASN A 138 14.13 5.41 17.64
C ASN A 138 15.58 5.05 17.31
N VAL A 139 16.53 5.57 18.09
CA VAL A 139 17.98 5.35 17.90
C VAL A 139 18.35 3.86 17.80
N ALA A 140 17.68 2.98 18.55
CA ALA A 140 17.97 1.56 18.56
C ALA A 140 17.55 0.86 17.26
N GLY A 141 16.47 1.31 16.63
CA GLY A 141 15.99 0.75 15.35
C GLY A 141 16.58 1.40 14.10
N VAL A 142 17.55 2.32 14.24
CA VAL A 142 18.15 3.01 13.08
C VAL A 142 18.95 2.04 12.22
N ASP A 143 19.69 1.11 12.82
CA ASP A 143 20.55 0.19 12.06
C ASP A 143 19.68 -0.75 11.22
N ASP A 144 18.63 -1.34 11.82
CA ASP A 144 17.61 -2.11 11.11
C ASP A 144 16.96 -1.30 9.97
N LEU A 145 16.69 -0.01 10.17
CA LEU A 145 16.12 0.83 9.12
C LEU A 145 17.11 1.06 7.98
N LEU A 146 18.41 1.24 8.26
CA LEU A 146 19.44 1.38 7.24
C LEU A 146 19.51 0.10 6.38
N ASP A 147 19.53 -1.06 7.03
CA ASP A 147 19.50 -2.37 6.35
C ASP A 147 18.27 -2.49 5.45
N ILE A 148 17.08 -2.18 5.98
CA ILE A 148 15.85 -2.20 5.18
C ILE A 148 15.92 -1.20 4.02
N VAL A 149 16.40 0.01 4.25
CA VAL A 149 16.52 1.02 3.18
C VAL A 149 17.47 0.52 2.09
N CYS A 150 18.56 -0.15 2.43
CA CYS A 150 19.54 -0.66 1.47
C CYS A 150 19.21 -2.04 0.86
N ALA A 151 18.22 -2.76 1.41
CA ALA A 151 17.85 -4.10 0.95
C ALA A 151 17.52 -4.14 -0.55
N GLU A 152 18.16 -5.07 -1.27
CA GLU A 152 18.05 -5.23 -2.72
C GLU A 152 16.72 -5.86 -3.14
N GLU A 153 16.12 -6.67 -2.26
CA GLU A 153 14.91 -7.44 -2.53
C GLU A 153 13.64 -6.58 -2.51
N ARG A 154 13.74 -5.32 -2.04
CA ARG A 154 12.61 -4.39 -2.02
C ARG A 154 12.17 -4.04 -3.44
N ARG A 155 10.88 -4.18 -3.70
CA ARG A 155 10.25 -3.74 -4.97
C ARG A 155 9.62 -2.36 -4.82
N LEU A 156 9.23 -2.01 -3.60
CA LEU A 156 8.55 -0.79 -3.24
C LEU A 156 9.54 0.18 -2.57
N PRO A 157 9.30 1.50 -2.69
CA PRO A 157 10.13 2.48 -2.02
C PRO A 157 9.95 2.43 -0.49
N ALA A 158 11.01 2.81 0.22
CA ALA A 158 10.97 3.14 1.65
C ALA A 158 10.83 4.65 1.81
N VAL A 159 9.81 5.11 2.53
CA VAL A 159 9.57 6.52 2.80
C VAL A 159 9.97 6.82 4.24
N VAL A 160 10.98 7.66 4.42
CA VAL A 160 11.52 8.02 5.74
C VAL A 160 11.22 9.49 6.01
N ALA A 161 10.50 9.74 7.10
CA ALA A 161 10.22 11.07 7.61
C ALA A 161 11.13 11.39 8.79
N ALA A 162 11.84 12.52 8.74
CA ALA A 162 12.66 13.00 9.84
C ALA A 162 11.86 13.95 10.73
N ALA A 163 11.75 13.67 12.03
CA ALA A 163 11.12 14.61 12.94
C ALA A 163 11.99 15.85 13.19
N PRO A 164 11.42 17.06 13.17
CA PRO A 164 12.14 18.25 13.55
C PRO A 164 12.16 18.42 15.08
N THR A 165 13.14 19.14 15.62
CA THR A 165 13.32 19.33 17.07
C THR A 165 12.49 20.48 17.66
N ASP A 166 12.01 21.40 16.81
CA ASP A 166 11.23 22.59 17.19
C ASP A 166 9.71 22.36 17.18
N ILE A 167 9.25 21.14 16.89
CA ILE A 167 7.83 20.73 16.98
C ILE A 167 7.72 19.52 17.90
N ALA A 168 6.69 19.52 18.77
CA ALA A 168 6.35 18.33 19.55
C ALA A 168 6.17 17.09 18.66
N PHE A 169 6.83 15.98 19.03
CA PHE A 169 6.90 14.79 18.19
C PHE A 169 5.53 14.25 17.78
N ASP A 170 4.56 14.19 18.70
CA ASP A 170 3.20 13.70 18.40
C ASP A 170 2.46 14.58 17.38
N ARG A 171 2.69 15.90 17.41
CA ARG A 171 2.12 16.82 16.41
C ARG A 171 2.72 16.58 15.04
N TRP A 172 4.03 16.30 14.99
CA TRP A 172 4.69 15.95 13.74
C TRP A 172 4.23 14.58 13.23
N ARG A 173 4.12 13.58 14.11
CA ARG A 173 3.57 12.25 13.82
C ARG A 173 2.20 12.32 13.17
N ALA A 174 1.25 13.06 13.77
CA ALA A 174 -0.08 13.26 13.20
C ALA A 174 -0.05 13.96 11.82
N THR A 175 0.97 14.77 11.55
CA THR A 175 1.18 15.37 10.23
C THR A 175 1.64 14.32 9.23
N ILE A 176 2.62 13.48 9.60
CA ILE A 176 3.13 12.40 8.75
C ILE A 176 2.06 11.34 8.48
N GLU A 177 1.29 10.90 9.48
CA GLU A 177 0.19 9.93 9.31
C GLU A 177 -0.84 10.41 8.27
N ARG A 178 -1.20 11.69 8.31
CA ARG A 178 -2.06 12.29 7.27
C ARG A 178 -1.37 12.34 5.92
N MET A 179 -0.07 12.57 5.89
CA MET A 179 0.71 12.73 4.65
C MET A 179 0.90 11.40 3.92
N VAL A 180 1.15 10.31 4.66
CA VAL A 180 1.35 8.96 4.11
C VAL A 180 0.05 8.17 3.94
N ARG A 181 -1.13 8.77 4.19
CA ARG A 181 -2.44 8.09 4.10
C ARG A 181 -2.74 7.42 2.75
N TYR A 182 -2.03 7.82 1.69
CA TYR A 182 -2.17 7.26 0.35
C TYR A 182 -1.16 6.15 0.02
N LEU A 183 -0.21 5.88 0.91
CA LEU A 183 0.88 4.93 0.73
C LEU A 183 0.66 3.50 1.24
N PRO A 184 -0.37 3.14 2.03
CA PRO A 184 -0.56 1.75 2.44
C PRO A 184 -0.48 0.79 1.24
N GLY A 185 0.39 -0.22 1.35
CA GLY A 185 0.64 -1.22 0.29
C GLY A 185 1.49 -0.72 -0.89
N LEU A 186 1.85 0.56 -0.94
CA LEU A 186 2.63 1.15 -2.03
C LEU A 186 4.07 1.48 -1.61
N ALA A 187 4.33 1.59 -0.31
CA ALA A 187 5.64 1.87 0.26
C ALA A 187 5.69 1.36 1.71
N SER A 188 6.88 1.03 2.19
CA SER A 188 7.15 0.98 3.64
C SER A 188 7.37 2.41 4.14
N THR A 189 6.86 2.73 5.33
CA THR A 189 6.85 4.10 5.85
C THR A 189 7.41 4.15 7.26
N TYR A 190 8.36 5.03 7.49
CA TYR A 190 9.10 5.17 8.74
C TYR A 190 9.11 6.63 9.20
N LEU A 191 8.98 6.83 10.51
CA LEU A 191 9.10 8.13 11.16
C LEU A 191 10.25 8.05 12.17
N LEU A 192 11.36 8.69 11.87
CA LEU A 192 12.46 8.87 12.80
C LEU A 192 12.01 9.82 13.91
N ASP A 193 12.20 9.41 15.16
CA ASP A 193 12.13 10.35 16.28
C ASP A 193 13.27 11.39 16.18
N PRO A 194 13.17 12.54 16.88
CA PRO A 194 14.15 13.62 16.72
C PRO A 194 15.59 13.21 17.08
N ILE A 195 15.78 12.21 17.95
CA ILE A 195 17.09 11.75 18.42
C ILE A 195 17.68 10.70 17.46
N ALA A 196 16.83 9.98 16.71
CA ALA A 196 17.23 9.02 15.69
C ALA A 196 17.70 9.68 14.38
N VAL A 197 17.24 10.91 14.09
CA VAL A 197 17.58 11.63 12.85
C VAL A 197 19.09 11.78 12.62
N PRO A 198 19.91 12.23 13.59
CA PRO A 198 21.36 12.32 13.39
C PRO A 198 22.01 10.98 13.07
N LYS A 199 21.69 9.92 13.83
CA LYS A 199 22.26 8.57 13.62
C LYS A 199 21.90 8.03 12.24
N PHE A 200 20.64 8.19 11.81
CA PHE A 200 20.22 7.76 10.47
C PHE A 200 20.97 8.53 9.38
N ASN A 201 21.09 9.85 9.51
CA ASN A 201 21.77 10.69 8.52
C ASN A 201 23.29 10.44 8.46
N GLU A 202 23.91 10.12 9.59
CA GLU A 202 25.30 9.67 9.66
C GLU A 202 25.49 8.34 8.91
N GLY A 203 24.63 7.35 9.19
CA GLY A 203 24.71 6.03 8.58
C GLY A 203 24.39 6.00 7.08
N ILE A 204 23.37 6.73 6.63
CA ILE A 204 22.97 6.77 5.21
C ILE A 204 23.86 7.69 4.37
N GLY A 205 24.64 8.57 5.01
CA GLY A 205 25.50 9.54 4.35
C GLY A 205 24.79 10.84 3.89
N PHE A 206 25.58 11.91 3.81
CA PHE A 206 25.09 13.28 3.59
C PHE A 206 24.24 13.44 2.31
N ALA A 207 24.63 12.82 1.20
CA ALA A 207 23.89 12.90 -0.06
C ALA A 207 22.46 12.34 0.06
N TYR A 208 22.27 11.39 0.99
CA TYR A 208 21.02 10.66 1.23
C TYR A 208 20.25 11.12 2.47
N ALA A 209 20.80 12.07 3.22
CA ALA A 209 20.18 12.57 4.45
C ALA A 209 18.74 13.09 4.25
N ALA A 210 17.92 12.91 5.29
CA ALA A 210 16.63 13.56 5.42
C ALA A 210 16.76 14.71 6.43
N GLY A 211 16.65 15.95 5.95
CA GLY A 211 16.71 17.13 6.82
C GLY A 211 15.55 17.18 7.82
N PRO A 212 15.67 17.93 8.93
CA PRO A 212 14.62 18.05 9.94
C PRO A 212 13.26 18.46 9.35
N GLY A 213 12.23 17.64 9.60
CA GLY A 213 10.88 17.84 9.05
C GLY A 213 10.73 17.53 7.56
N ALA A 214 11.77 17.02 6.91
CA ALA A 214 11.67 16.55 5.53
C ALA A 214 11.22 15.09 5.48
N VAL A 215 10.69 14.70 4.32
CA VAL A 215 10.39 13.30 4.00
C VAL A 215 11.14 12.91 2.74
N ARG A 216 11.92 11.83 2.82
CA ARG A 216 12.68 11.30 1.70
C ARG A 216 12.11 9.96 1.25
N THR A 217 12.03 9.77 -0.06
CA THR A 217 11.58 8.53 -0.71
C THR A 217 12.78 7.80 -1.28
N PHE A 218 13.16 6.69 -0.66
CA PHE A 218 14.23 5.81 -1.09
C PHE A 218 13.69 4.77 -2.07
N LEU A 219 14.05 4.90 -3.34
CA LEU A 219 13.69 3.93 -4.37
C LEU A 219 14.44 2.60 -4.17
N PRO A 220 13.94 1.48 -4.73
CA PRO A 220 14.65 0.19 -4.76
C PRO A 220 16.09 0.29 -5.30
N GLY A 221 16.97 -0.58 -4.80
CA GLY A 221 18.39 -0.64 -5.20
C GLY A 221 19.15 0.65 -4.89
N VAL A 222 18.90 1.26 -3.73
CA VAL A 222 19.69 2.41 -3.27
C VAL A 222 21.05 1.92 -2.80
N ASP A 223 22.10 2.57 -3.26
CA ASP A 223 23.45 2.36 -2.78
C ASP A 223 24.01 3.69 -2.23
N PRO A 224 24.07 3.86 -0.90
CA PRO A 224 24.65 5.04 -0.27
C PRO A 224 26.09 5.37 -0.69
N ALA A 225 26.86 4.38 -1.18
CA ALA A 225 28.21 4.59 -1.67
C ALA A 225 28.27 5.36 -3.01
N ILE A 226 27.17 5.39 -3.77
CA ILE A 226 27.07 6.10 -5.05
C ILE A 226 26.35 7.42 -4.82
N MET A 227 27.08 8.52 -4.67
CA MET A 227 26.49 9.82 -4.35
C MET A 227 25.56 10.36 -5.45
N GLU A 228 25.89 10.12 -6.71
CA GLU A 228 25.14 10.58 -7.88
C GLU A 228 23.73 9.97 -7.92
N ASP A 229 23.58 8.77 -7.36
CA ASP A 229 22.30 8.06 -7.30
C ASP A 229 21.30 8.77 -6.38
N SER A 230 21.78 9.58 -5.42
CA SER A 230 20.94 10.36 -4.49
C SER A 230 19.86 11.23 -5.15
N ILE A 231 20.08 11.65 -6.40
CA ILE A 231 19.20 12.55 -7.18
C ILE A 231 17.83 11.93 -7.47
N ARG A 232 17.74 10.60 -7.68
CA ARG A 232 16.45 9.94 -7.93
C ARG A 232 15.62 9.74 -6.66
N HIS A 233 16.24 9.83 -5.48
CA HIS A 233 15.57 9.69 -4.17
C HIS A 233 14.95 11.01 -3.74
N ARG A 234 13.67 11.20 -4.06
CA ARG A 234 12.97 12.49 -3.90
C ARG A 234 12.86 12.91 -2.43
N VAL A 235 13.09 14.20 -2.18
CA VAL A 235 12.90 14.85 -0.89
C VAL A 235 11.73 15.83 -0.98
N LEU A 236 10.78 15.72 -0.06
CA LEU A 236 9.77 16.73 0.23
C LEU A 236 10.22 17.54 1.45
N SER A 237 10.42 18.83 1.26
CA SER A 237 10.82 19.74 2.33
C SER A 237 9.68 20.01 3.31
N ARG A 238 10.04 20.29 4.57
CA ARG A 238 9.10 20.71 5.61
C ARG A 238 8.20 21.85 5.17
N TRP A 239 8.77 22.90 4.58
CA TRP A 239 8.03 24.05 4.07
C TRP A 239 6.90 23.65 3.12
N ARG A 240 7.15 22.68 2.24
CA ARG A 240 6.13 22.22 1.29
C ARG A 240 5.04 21.38 1.97
N ILE A 241 5.43 20.56 2.95
CA ILE A 241 4.51 19.75 3.75
C ILE A 241 3.57 20.67 4.55
N GLU A 242 4.10 21.72 5.17
CA GLU A 242 3.31 22.67 5.98
C GLU A 242 2.45 23.60 5.13
N LYS A 243 2.97 24.12 4.01
CA LYS A 243 2.26 25.06 3.13
C LYS A 243 1.12 24.40 2.35
N GLU A 244 1.33 23.18 1.84
CA GLU A 244 0.38 22.51 0.96
C GLU A 244 0.21 21.01 1.31
N PRO A 245 -0.26 20.66 2.52
CA PRO A 245 -0.23 19.27 3.02
C PRO A 245 -1.00 18.29 2.13
N ALA A 246 -2.14 18.71 1.58
CA ALA A 246 -2.93 17.88 0.66
C ALA A 246 -2.20 17.64 -0.67
N ARG A 247 -1.48 18.65 -1.19
CA ARG A 247 -0.68 18.52 -2.41
C ARG A 247 0.56 17.67 -2.16
N ALA A 248 1.25 17.88 -1.04
CA ALA A 248 2.41 17.10 -0.64
C ALA A 248 2.08 15.60 -0.56
N ALA A 249 0.97 15.24 0.10
CA ALA A 249 0.50 13.85 0.19
C ALA A 249 0.22 13.23 -1.20
N ARG A 250 -0.39 14.00 -2.12
CA ARG A 250 -0.64 13.53 -3.50
C ARG A 250 0.65 13.32 -4.28
N VAL A 251 1.59 14.27 -4.19
CA VAL A 251 2.90 14.19 -4.86
C VAL A 251 3.71 13.02 -4.33
N LEU A 252 3.73 12.81 -3.01
CA LEU A 252 4.43 11.69 -2.38
C LEU A 252 3.94 10.34 -2.91
N ALA A 253 2.64 10.21 -3.19
CA ALA A 253 2.04 8.97 -3.66
C ALA A 253 2.29 8.65 -5.14
N VAL A 254 2.82 9.57 -5.95
CA VAL A 254 2.97 9.35 -7.40
C VAL A 254 3.93 8.20 -7.70
N ILE A 255 5.18 8.29 -7.23
CA ILE A 255 6.22 7.30 -7.53
C ILE A 255 5.90 5.93 -6.90
N PRO A 256 5.54 5.83 -5.60
CA PRO A 256 5.15 4.56 -4.99
C PRO A 256 4.07 3.82 -5.76
N ARG A 257 3.08 4.56 -6.28
CA ARG A 257 1.97 3.97 -7.04
C ARG A 257 2.38 3.49 -8.43
N GLN A 258 3.29 4.19 -9.09
CA GLN A 258 3.84 3.76 -10.37
C GLN A 258 4.66 2.48 -10.20
N LEU A 259 5.55 2.45 -9.19
CA LEU A 259 6.38 1.29 -8.88
C LEU A 259 5.55 0.07 -8.47
N ALA A 260 4.59 0.23 -7.55
CA ALA A 260 3.73 -0.88 -7.12
C ALA A 260 2.92 -1.50 -8.28
N ALA A 261 2.51 -0.69 -9.26
CA ALA A 261 1.81 -1.17 -10.43
C ALA A 261 2.73 -1.89 -11.44
N ALA A 262 3.99 -1.45 -11.57
CA ALA A 262 4.96 -2.00 -12.51
C ALA A 262 5.71 -3.24 -11.97
N ALA A 263 5.96 -3.30 -10.67
CA ALA A 263 6.79 -4.32 -10.02
C ALA A 263 5.95 -5.40 -9.31
N LEU A 264 4.79 -5.76 -9.88
CA LEU A 264 3.91 -6.76 -9.29
C LEU A 264 4.49 -8.18 -9.55
N PRO A 265 4.80 -8.98 -8.51
CA PRO A 265 5.37 -10.31 -8.68
C PRO A 265 4.40 -11.25 -9.37
N THR A 266 4.92 -12.28 -10.05
CA THR A 266 4.12 -13.25 -10.80
C THR A 266 3.00 -13.87 -9.95
N GLY A 267 3.28 -14.21 -8.68
CA GLY A 267 2.27 -14.73 -7.74
C GLY A 267 1.13 -13.75 -7.47
N ALA A 268 1.45 -12.48 -7.22
CA ALA A 268 0.45 -11.42 -7.01
C ALA A 268 -0.33 -11.09 -8.30
N ALA A 269 0.33 -11.07 -9.46
CA ALA A 269 -0.29 -10.83 -10.77
C ALA A 269 -1.27 -11.93 -11.16
N ARG A 270 -0.92 -13.20 -10.91
CA ARG A 270 -1.80 -14.35 -11.14
C ARG A 270 -3.13 -14.21 -10.40
N GLY A 271 -3.10 -13.69 -9.17
CA GLY A 271 -4.31 -13.47 -8.37
C GLY A 271 -5.27 -12.47 -9.01
N LEU A 272 -4.74 -11.37 -9.56
CA LEU A 272 -5.55 -10.33 -10.20
C LEU A 272 -6.10 -10.75 -11.57
N ASN A 273 -5.42 -11.66 -12.26
CA ASN A 273 -5.82 -12.20 -13.57
C ASN A 273 -6.79 -13.39 -13.46
N LEU A 274 -7.24 -13.74 -12.25
CA LEU A 274 -8.24 -14.79 -12.09
C LEU A 274 -9.49 -14.38 -12.89
N SER A 275 -9.89 -15.21 -13.85
CA SER A 275 -11.07 -14.96 -14.66
C SER A 275 -12.31 -15.08 -13.77
N ILE A 276 -12.77 -13.96 -13.28
CA ILE A 276 -14.00 -13.85 -12.51
C ILE A 276 -15.09 -13.54 -13.54
N GLY A 277 -15.63 -14.60 -14.15
CA GLY A 277 -16.42 -14.58 -15.38
C GLY A 277 -17.51 -13.49 -15.45
N GLU A 278 -17.83 -13.03 -16.67
CA GLU A 278 -18.81 -11.99 -16.96
C GLU A 278 -20.24 -12.34 -16.49
N PRO A 279 -21.11 -11.35 -16.18
CA PRO A 279 -22.49 -11.66 -15.87
C PRO A 279 -23.15 -12.24 -17.12
N ARG A 280 -23.86 -13.37 -16.99
CA ARG A 280 -24.88 -13.67 -18.00
C ARG A 280 -25.91 -12.54 -17.94
N PRO A 281 -26.22 -11.87 -19.06
CA PRO A 281 -27.36 -10.97 -19.09
C PRO A 281 -28.60 -11.79 -18.75
N THR A 282 -29.35 -11.33 -17.74
CA THR A 282 -30.72 -11.79 -17.46
C THR A 282 -31.65 -11.38 -18.58
#